data_AF-A0A366C3H6-F1
#
_entry.id   AF-A0A366C3H6-F1
#
_cell.length_a   1.000
_cell.length_b   1.000
_cell.length_c   1.000
_cell.angle_alpha   90.00
_cell.angle_beta   90.00
_cell.angle_gamma   90.00
#
_symmetry.space_group_name_H-M   'P 1'
#
loop_
_entity.id
_entity.type
_entity.pdbx_description
1 polymer ?
#
loop_
_entity_poly.entity_id
_entity_poly.type
_entity_poly.pdbx_seq_one_letter_code
_entity_poly.pdbx_strand_id
1 'polypeptide(L)'
;MGILQWQIHEMACTADGPLFGQLRVERWLDGGPWFAYGVFAGERQRIAEGTFNGGFQTAEEAMAAVDAKVLTALRGIQTNGVAAIADERRRQIEVEGWTPEHDDAHDEFEMSLAAAAYAVSGTLGPSALLDQATQDAIRKTWPFQAHLFRPTGGRKDLVRAGALIAAEIDRLDRAALRQEEAANA
;
A
#
# COMPACT_ATOMS: atom_id res chain seq x y z
N MET A 1 -11.32 8.61 -12.61
CA MET A 1 -10.53 7.38 -12.37
C MET A 1 -11.50 6.31 -11.91
N GLY A 2 -12.09 5.56 -12.84
CA GLY A 2 -13.17 4.63 -12.50
C GLY A 2 -13.74 3.97 -13.75
N ILE A 3 -13.70 2.64 -13.77
CA ILE A 3 -14.25 1.71 -14.76
C ILE A 3 -13.35 1.52 -16.00
N LEU A 4 -12.98 0.25 -16.24
CA LEU A 4 -12.29 -0.20 -17.44
C LEU A 4 -13.13 0.11 -18.69
N GLN A 5 -12.48 0.45 -19.79
CA GLN A 5 -13.18 0.70 -21.06
C GLN A 5 -13.41 -0.64 -21.76
N TRP A 6 -14.56 -1.25 -21.49
CA TRP A 6 -14.95 -2.53 -22.09
C TRP A 6 -15.42 -2.37 -23.54
N GLN A 7 -14.85 -3.19 -24.42
CA GLN A 7 -15.37 -3.46 -25.75
C GLN A 7 -16.25 -4.70 -25.67
N ILE A 8 -17.53 -4.56 -26.04
CA ILE A 8 -18.56 -5.60 -25.88
C ILE A 8 -18.79 -6.30 -27.22
N HIS A 9 -18.69 -7.62 -27.22
CA HIS A 9 -19.06 -8.50 -28.33
C HIS A 9 -20.02 -9.58 -27.85
N GLU A 10 -20.72 -10.23 -28.78
CA GLU A 10 -21.75 -11.24 -28.49
C GLU A 10 -21.28 -12.37 -27.55
N MET A 11 -20.03 -12.81 -27.71
CA MET A 11 -19.46 -13.94 -26.96
C MET A 11 -18.30 -13.56 -26.03
N ALA A 12 -17.87 -12.29 -26.06
CA ALA A 12 -16.75 -11.84 -25.26
C ALA A 12 -16.79 -10.32 -25.02
N CYS A 13 -16.34 -9.89 -23.85
CA CYS A 13 -16.03 -8.50 -23.55
C CYS A 13 -14.55 -8.39 -23.23
N THR A 14 -13.87 -7.35 -23.73
CA THR A 14 -12.42 -7.14 -23.50
C THR A 14 -12.12 -5.72 -23.05
N ALA A 15 -11.12 -5.55 -22.21
CA ALA A 15 -10.60 -4.25 -21.80
C ALA A 15 -9.08 -4.30 -21.60
N ASP A 16 -8.40 -3.17 -21.81
CA ASP A 16 -6.99 -3.06 -21.49
C ASP A 16 -6.77 -2.97 -19.98
N GLY A 17 -5.85 -3.79 -19.45
CA GLY A 17 -5.47 -3.77 -18.03
C GLY A 17 -4.57 -2.58 -17.70
N PRO A 18 -4.62 -2.01 -16.49
CA PRO A 18 -3.93 -0.77 -16.14
C PRO A 18 -2.42 -0.89 -15.93
N LEU A 19 -1.87 -2.10 -15.78
CA LEU A 19 -0.44 -2.30 -15.54
C LEU A 19 0.23 -2.93 -16.76
N PHE A 20 -0.39 -3.91 -17.41
CA PHE A 20 -0.06 -4.48 -18.73
C PHE A 20 -1.03 -5.66 -18.97
N GLY A 21 -1.25 -6.04 -20.23
CA GLY A 21 -2.09 -7.19 -20.60
C GLY A 21 -3.57 -6.86 -20.82
N GLN A 22 -4.33 -7.86 -21.28
CA GLN A 22 -5.75 -7.73 -21.62
C GLN A 22 -6.63 -8.47 -20.62
N LEU A 23 -7.72 -7.83 -20.21
CA LEU A 23 -8.80 -8.41 -19.44
C LEU A 23 -9.88 -8.91 -20.39
N ARG A 24 -10.36 -10.13 -20.17
CA ARG A 24 -11.35 -10.77 -21.02
C ARG A 24 -12.42 -11.46 -20.20
N VAL A 25 -13.66 -11.18 -20.53
CA VAL A 25 -14.85 -11.88 -20.04
C VAL A 25 -15.42 -12.66 -21.22
N GLU A 26 -15.51 -13.97 -21.13
CA GLU A 26 -15.96 -14.81 -22.25
C GLU A 26 -16.99 -15.84 -21.81
N ARG A 27 -17.90 -16.17 -22.74
CA ARG A 27 -18.90 -17.22 -22.53
C ARG A 27 -18.36 -18.57 -23.02
N TRP A 28 -18.42 -19.57 -22.15
CA TRP A 28 -17.86 -20.90 -22.46
C TRP A 28 -18.67 -21.64 -23.54
N LEU A 29 -20.00 -21.51 -23.53
CA LEU A 29 -20.95 -22.11 -24.49
C LEU A 29 -22.26 -21.31 -24.55
N ASP A 30 -23.11 -21.55 -25.56
CA ASP A 30 -24.42 -20.91 -25.64
C ASP A 30 -25.32 -21.26 -24.44
N GLY A 31 -25.72 -20.23 -23.68
CA GLY A 31 -26.44 -20.38 -22.41
C GLY A 31 -25.57 -20.80 -21.22
N GLY A 32 -24.25 -20.91 -21.39
CA GLY A 32 -23.30 -21.25 -20.32
C GLY A 32 -22.82 -20.05 -19.49
N PRO A 33 -22.03 -20.28 -18.41
CA PRO A 33 -21.53 -19.23 -17.54
C PRO A 33 -20.54 -18.30 -18.27
N TRP A 34 -20.47 -17.08 -17.77
CA TRP A 34 -19.43 -16.11 -18.12
C TRP A 34 -18.22 -16.24 -17.22
N PHE A 35 -17.05 -16.12 -17.82
CA PHE A 35 -15.79 -16.37 -17.15
C PHE A 35 -14.82 -15.20 -17.38
N ALA A 36 -14.32 -14.60 -16.30
CA ALA A 36 -13.34 -13.51 -16.31
C ALA A 36 -11.88 -14.00 -16.22
N TYR A 37 -11.02 -13.51 -17.11
CA TYR A 37 -9.59 -13.81 -17.18
C TYR A 37 -8.74 -12.58 -17.47
N GLY A 38 -7.48 -12.63 -17.05
CA GLY A 38 -6.43 -11.70 -17.47
C GLY A 38 -5.33 -12.45 -18.20
N VAL A 39 -4.78 -11.86 -19.25
CA VAL A 39 -3.61 -12.39 -19.95
C VAL A 39 -2.38 -11.58 -19.55
N PHE A 40 -1.45 -12.23 -18.86
CA PHE A 40 -0.20 -11.63 -18.37
C PHE A 40 0.97 -12.44 -18.91
N ALA A 41 1.91 -11.79 -19.60
CA ALA A 41 3.07 -12.46 -20.21
C ALA A 41 2.71 -13.69 -21.08
N GLY A 42 1.55 -13.65 -21.75
CA GLY A 42 1.04 -14.76 -22.58
C GLY A 42 0.29 -15.85 -21.80
N GLU A 43 0.29 -15.81 -20.47
CA GLU A 43 -0.45 -16.74 -19.63
C GLU A 43 -1.82 -16.20 -19.26
N ARG A 44 -2.84 -17.06 -19.37
CA ARG A 44 -4.21 -16.74 -19.01
C ARG A 44 -4.48 -17.16 -17.56
N GLN A 45 -4.91 -16.20 -16.74
CA GLN A 45 -5.19 -16.43 -15.32
C GLN A 45 -6.62 -16.03 -14.96
N ARG A 46 -7.22 -16.77 -14.02
CA ARG A 46 -8.56 -16.48 -13.50
C ARG A 46 -8.51 -15.24 -12.61
N ILE A 47 -9.24 -14.19 -12.97
CA ILE A 47 -9.21 -12.93 -12.22
C ILE A 47 -10.39 -12.78 -11.26
N ALA A 48 -11.56 -13.34 -11.57
CA ALA A 48 -12.70 -13.30 -10.66
C ALA A 48 -13.51 -14.60 -10.79
N GLU A 49 -14.10 -15.04 -9.68
CA GLU A 49 -14.95 -16.23 -9.62
C GLU A 49 -16.38 -15.82 -9.27
N GLY A 50 -17.33 -16.37 -9.99
CA GLY A 50 -18.76 -16.18 -9.74
C GLY A 50 -19.38 -17.40 -9.08
N THR A 51 -20.60 -17.25 -8.60
CA THR A 51 -21.33 -18.28 -7.84
C THR A 51 -21.95 -19.37 -8.73
N PHE A 52 -21.95 -19.19 -10.05
CA PHE A 52 -22.58 -20.11 -10.99
C PHE A 52 -21.54 -21.01 -11.67
N ASN A 53 -21.27 -22.17 -11.05
CA ASN A 53 -20.22 -23.12 -11.48
C ASN A 53 -18.82 -22.47 -11.62
N GLY A 54 -18.49 -21.55 -10.70
CA GLY A 54 -17.25 -20.77 -10.74
C GLY A 54 -17.27 -19.61 -11.75
N GLY A 55 -18.32 -19.48 -12.56
CA GLY A 55 -18.59 -18.38 -13.48
C GLY A 55 -19.76 -17.49 -13.04
N PHE A 56 -20.08 -16.50 -13.86
CA PHE A 56 -21.12 -15.50 -13.65
C PHE A 56 -22.32 -15.79 -14.56
N GLN A 57 -23.52 -15.33 -14.18
CA GLN A 57 -24.72 -15.56 -14.99
C GLN A 57 -24.75 -14.62 -16.20
N THR A 58 -24.22 -13.41 -16.06
CA THR A 58 -24.16 -12.42 -17.14
C THR A 58 -22.75 -11.87 -17.36
N ALA A 59 -22.54 -11.25 -18.52
CA ALA A 59 -21.29 -10.58 -18.83
C ALA A 59 -21.08 -9.36 -17.92
N GLU A 60 -22.15 -8.64 -17.59
CA GLU A 60 -22.13 -7.46 -16.73
C GLU A 60 -21.65 -7.79 -15.32
N GLU A 61 -22.14 -8.91 -14.74
CA GLU A 61 -21.69 -9.38 -13.43
C GLU A 61 -20.19 -9.71 -13.45
N ALA A 62 -19.74 -10.41 -14.49
CA ALA A 62 -18.33 -10.75 -14.65
C ALA A 62 -17.46 -9.50 -14.82
N MET A 63 -17.86 -8.54 -15.66
CA MET A 63 -17.14 -7.27 -15.87
C MET A 63 -17.09 -6.45 -14.58
N ALA A 64 -18.20 -6.32 -13.86
CA ALA A 64 -18.26 -5.60 -12.59
C ALA A 64 -17.35 -6.22 -11.53
N ALA A 65 -17.27 -7.56 -11.46
CA ALA A 65 -16.36 -8.25 -10.55
C ALA A 65 -14.88 -7.97 -10.91
N VAL A 66 -14.56 -7.90 -12.20
CA VAL A 66 -13.22 -7.52 -12.68
C VAL A 66 -12.91 -6.06 -12.34
N ASP A 67 -13.82 -5.14 -12.64
CA ASP A 67 -13.69 -3.72 -12.30
C ASP A 67 -13.46 -3.52 -10.81
N ALA A 68 -14.23 -4.18 -9.95
CA ALA A 68 -14.06 -4.11 -8.50
C ALA A 68 -12.69 -4.62 -8.05
N LYS A 69 -12.20 -5.74 -8.61
CA LYS A 69 -10.89 -6.29 -8.25
C LYS A 69 -9.75 -5.40 -8.74
N VAL A 70 -9.85 -4.86 -9.95
CA VAL A 70 -8.86 -3.94 -10.51
C VAL A 70 -8.86 -2.62 -9.74
N LEU A 71 -10.01 -2.07 -9.41
CA LEU A 71 -10.10 -0.85 -8.58
C LEU A 71 -9.55 -1.06 -7.18
N THR A 72 -9.77 -2.23 -6.57
CA THR A 72 -9.18 -2.58 -5.28
C THR A 72 -7.65 -2.66 -5.36
N ALA A 73 -7.12 -3.32 -6.39
CA ALA A 73 -5.68 -3.38 -6.63
C ALA A 73 -5.08 -1.99 -6.91
N LEU A 74 -5.76 -1.17 -7.71
CA LEU A 74 -5.34 0.20 -8.02
C LEU A 74 -5.39 1.10 -6.78
N ARG A 75 -6.39 0.97 -5.91
CA ARG A 75 -6.41 1.70 -4.62
C ARG A 75 -5.20 1.34 -3.75
N GLY A 76 -4.77 0.08 -3.76
CA GLY A 76 -3.52 -0.35 -3.12
C GLY A 76 -2.25 0.26 -3.73
N ILE A 77 -2.33 0.76 -4.97
CA ILE A 77 -1.22 1.38 -5.72
C ILE A 77 -1.30 2.93 -5.71
N GLN A 78 -2.50 3.49 -5.56
CA GLN A 78 -2.85 4.91 -5.82
C GLN A 78 -3.45 5.63 -4.61
N THR A 79 -2.97 5.41 -3.39
CA THR A 79 -3.12 6.46 -2.36
C THR A 79 -2.13 7.59 -2.70
N ASN A 80 -2.55 8.85 -2.68
CA ASN A 80 -1.57 9.94 -2.76
C ASN A 80 -0.61 9.84 -1.54
N GLY A 81 0.58 10.45 -1.61
CA GLY A 81 1.60 10.27 -0.57
C GLY A 81 1.11 10.60 0.84
N VAL A 82 0.27 11.63 0.97
CA VAL A 82 -0.33 12.05 2.24
C VAL A 82 -1.27 10.97 2.80
N ALA A 83 -2.20 10.46 1.98
CA ALA A 83 -3.11 9.40 2.39
C ALA A 83 -2.35 8.12 2.79
N ALA A 84 -1.30 7.76 2.05
CA ALA A 84 -0.47 6.60 2.38
C ALA A 84 0.22 6.74 3.74
N ILE A 85 0.75 7.95 4.05
CA ILE A 85 1.35 8.26 5.35
C ILE A 85 0.31 8.16 6.47
N ALA A 86 -0.89 8.72 6.27
CA ALA A 86 -1.97 8.68 7.25
C ALA A 86 -2.44 7.24 7.54
N ASP A 87 -2.57 6.42 6.50
CA ASP A 87 -2.94 5.01 6.64
C ASP A 87 -1.85 4.19 7.36
N GLU A 88 -0.57 4.43 7.05
CA GLU A 88 0.53 3.78 7.77
C GLU A 88 0.60 4.22 9.24
N ARG A 89 0.37 5.50 9.54
CA ARG A 89 0.30 5.96 10.94
C ARG A 89 -0.82 5.25 11.69
N ARG A 90 -2.00 5.10 11.06
CA ARG A 90 -3.11 4.33 11.64
C ARG A 90 -2.72 2.87 11.88
N ARG A 91 -2.07 2.23 10.91
CA ARG A 91 -1.56 0.85 11.05
C ARG A 91 -0.58 0.71 12.21
N GLN A 92 0.35 1.65 12.38
CA GLN A 92 1.30 1.64 13.50
C GLN A 92 0.59 1.69 14.86
N ILE A 93 -0.46 2.50 14.97
CA ILE A 93 -1.28 2.57 16.19
C ILE A 93 -2.06 1.26 16.40
N GLU A 94 -2.80 0.81 15.39
CA GLU A 94 -3.74 -0.33 15.51
C GLU A 94 -3.06 -1.69 15.59
N VAL A 95 -1.93 -1.86 14.89
CA VAL A 95 -1.25 -3.16 14.74
C VAL A 95 -0.03 -3.27 15.64
N GLU A 96 0.80 -2.22 15.71
CA GLU A 96 2.03 -2.24 16.51
C GLU A 96 1.80 -1.71 17.94
N GLY A 97 0.66 -1.06 18.19
CA GLY A 97 0.36 -0.45 19.49
C GLY A 97 1.15 0.83 19.77
N TRP A 98 1.69 1.50 18.75
CA TRP A 98 2.45 2.74 18.90
C TRP A 98 1.49 3.92 19.08
N THR A 99 0.86 3.98 20.26
CA THR A 99 -0.10 5.02 20.63
C THR A 99 0.58 6.38 20.87
N PRO A 100 -0.17 7.49 20.92
CA PRO A 100 0.37 8.78 21.31
C PRO A 100 1.14 8.74 22.64
N GLU A 101 0.68 7.96 23.62
CA GLU A 101 1.34 7.79 24.92
C GLU A 101 2.65 6.98 24.80
N HIS A 102 2.70 6.02 23.88
CA HIS A 102 3.94 5.32 23.55
C HIS A 102 4.94 6.29 22.93
N ASP A 103 4.49 7.09 21.96
CA ASP A 103 5.33 8.08 21.28
C ASP A 103 5.88 9.12 22.27
N ASP A 104 5.07 9.56 23.23
CA ASP A 104 5.47 10.48 24.31
C ASP A 104 6.58 9.94 25.21
N ALA A 105 6.80 8.63 25.24
CA ALA A 105 7.89 7.99 25.98
C ALA A 105 9.22 7.91 25.19
N HIS A 106 9.23 8.32 23.92
CA HIS A 106 10.42 8.37 23.05
C HIS A 106 10.80 9.83 22.79
N ASP A 107 11.42 10.48 23.79
CA ASP A 107 11.77 11.91 23.76
C ASP A 107 13.25 12.21 23.46
N GLU A 108 14.07 11.17 23.21
CA GLU A 108 15.48 11.27 22.82
C GLU A 108 15.67 11.19 21.29
N PHE A 109 14.75 11.81 20.55
CA PHE A 109 14.75 11.89 19.09
C PHE A 109 14.59 10.55 18.36
N GLU A 110 14.17 9.47 19.03
CA GLU A 110 14.15 8.13 18.45
C GLU A 110 13.22 8.05 17.23
N MET A 111 12.05 8.69 17.27
CA MET A 111 11.15 8.68 16.11
C MET A 111 11.75 9.41 14.90
N SER A 112 12.46 10.52 15.13
CA SER A 112 13.18 11.25 14.06
C SER A 112 14.31 10.40 13.45
N LEU A 113 15.10 9.73 14.30
CA LEU A 113 16.18 8.86 13.87
C LEU A 113 15.66 7.63 13.11
N ALA A 114 14.60 6.99 13.61
CA ALA A 114 13.91 5.89 12.94
C ALA A 114 13.36 6.31 11.57
N ALA A 115 12.76 7.51 11.48
CA ALA A 115 12.28 8.06 10.24
C ALA A 115 13.42 8.29 9.23
N ALA A 116 14.54 8.85 9.68
CA ALA A 116 15.71 9.05 8.83
C ALA A 116 16.25 7.73 8.25
N ALA A 117 16.33 6.67 9.07
CA ALA A 117 16.77 5.35 8.62
C ALA A 117 15.85 4.79 7.50
N TYR A 118 14.53 4.93 7.64
CA TYR A 118 13.58 4.54 6.60
C TYR A 118 13.62 5.46 5.37
N ALA A 119 13.81 6.77 5.55
CA ALA A 119 13.89 7.72 4.44
C ALA A 119 15.08 7.41 3.52
N VAL A 120 16.26 7.16 4.11
CA VAL A 120 17.45 6.76 3.36
C VAL A 120 17.22 5.40 2.68
N SER A 121 16.60 4.44 3.36
CA SER A 121 16.24 3.14 2.77
C SER A 121 15.25 3.27 1.61
N GLY A 122 14.34 4.25 1.68
CA GLY A 122 13.33 4.53 0.66
C GLY A 122 13.87 5.12 -0.64
N THR A 123 15.13 5.58 -0.67
CA THR A 123 15.77 6.14 -1.89
C THR A 123 16.03 5.09 -2.98
N LEU A 124 15.81 3.81 -2.70
CA LEU A 124 16.25 2.70 -3.55
C LEU A 124 15.09 1.78 -3.92
N GLY A 125 15.08 1.32 -5.17
CA GLY A 125 14.23 0.19 -5.55
C GLY A 125 14.67 -1.12 -4.87
N PRO A 126 13.94 -2.24 -5.08
CA PRO A 126 14.24 -3.55 -4.49
C PRO A 126 15.61 -4.16 -4.85
N SER A 127 16.45 -3.46 -5.61
CA SER A 127 17.81 -3.86 -5.96
C SER A 127 18.83 -3.13 -5.07
N ALA A 128 19.45 -3.89 -4.18
CA ALA A 128 20.42 -3.47 -3.17
C ALA A 128 21.71 -2.90 -3.77
N LEU A 129 21.72 -1.60 -4.08
CA LEU A 129 22.91 -0.87 -4.56
C LEU A 129 23.56 0.03 -3.51
N LEU A 130 23.21 -0.12 -2.22
CA LEU A 130 23.98 0.56 -1.16
C LEU A 130 25.28 -0.19 -0.92
N ASP A 131 26.38 0.56 -0.96
CA ASP A 131 27.62 0.09 -0.40
C ASP A 131 27.47 -0.26 1.09
N GLN A 132 28.40 -1.08 1.59
CA GLN A 132 28.37 -1.54 2.97
C GLN A 132 28.40 -0.37 3.95
N ALA A 133 29.12 0.71 3.62
CA ALA A 133 29.23 1.89 4.46
C ALA A 133 27.87 2.58 4.69
N THR A 134 27.05 2.69 3.64
CA THR A 134 25.72 3.28 3.74
C THR A 134 24.75 2.37 4.48
N GLN A 135 24.81 1.06 4.27
CA GLN A 135 24.02 0.09 5.05
C GLN A 135 24.36 0.16 6.55
N ASP A 136 25.64 0.27 6.88
CA ASP A 136 26.11 0.40 8.26
C ASP A 136 25.70 1.74 8.86
N ALA A 137 25.73 2.82 8.08
CA ALA A 137 25.24 4.13 8.52
C ALA A 137 23.73 4.09 8.84
N ILE A 138 22.90 3.52 7.96
CA ILE A 138 21.46 3.36 8.20
C ILE A 138 21.20 2.56 9.48
N ARG A 139 21.92 1.44 9.68
CA ARG A 139 21.80 0.61 10.88
C ARG A 139 22.19 1.35 12.15
N LYS A 140 23.18 2.26 12.10
CA LYS A 140 23.59 3.11 13.22
C LYS A 140 22.59 4.23 13.51
N THR A 141 21.88 4.70 12.49
CA THR A 141 20.83 5.72 12.64
C THR A 141 19.55 5.12 13.24
N TRP A 142 19.28 3.83 13.05
CA TRP A 142 18.14 3.18 13.68
C TRP A 142 18.31 3.10 15.21
N PRO A 143 17.42 3.72 16.01
CA PRO A 143 17.64 3.88 17.45
C PRO A 143 17.19 2.66 18.27
N PHE A 144 16.41 1.75 17.69
CA PHE A 144 15.89 0.58 18.38
C PHE A 144 16.73 -0.67 18.10
N GLN A 145 16.31 -1.81 18.67
CA GLN A 145 16.98 -3.09 18.42
C GLN A 145 17.04 -3.40 16.91
N ALA A 146 18.23 -3.76 16.44
CA ALA A 146 18.52 -3.89 15.01
C ALA A 146 17.59 -4.87 14.26
N HIS A 147 17.04 -5.88 14.94
CA HIS A 147 16.14 -6.86 14.33
C HIS A 147 14.71 -6.33 14.09
N LEU A 148 14.36 -5.20 14.70
CA LEU A 148 13.09 -4.50 14.46
C LEU A 148 13.14 -3.66 13.18
N PHE A 149 14.35 -3.38 12.67
CA PHE A 149 14.52 -2.67 11.42
C PHE A 149 14.27 -3.61 10.22
N ARG A 150 13.18 -3.36 9.50
CA ARG A 150 12.75 -4.20 8.35
C ARG A 150 12.52 -3.36 7.09
N PRO A 151 13.58 -2.76 6.52
CA PRO A 151 13.47 -1.97 5.31
C PRO A 151 13.09 -2.86 4.12
N THR A 152 12.28 -2.30 3.23
CA THR A 152 11.83 -2.96 1.99
C THR A 152 12.16 -2.15 0.74
N GLY A 153 12.72 -0.96 0.91
CA GLY A 153 13.02 -0.01 -0.15
C GLY A 153 11.81 0.78 -0.67
N GLY A 154 12.12 1.80 -1.44
CA GLY A 154 11.19 2.55 -2.28
C GLY A 154 10.06 3.21 -1.49
N ARG A 155 8.89 3.25 -2.13
CA ARG A 155 7.70 3.94 -1.60
C ARG A 155 7.29 3.48 -0.20
N LYS A 156 7.40 2.18 0.11
CA LYS A 156 6.95 1.64 1.41
C LYS A 156 7.74 2.21 2.57
N ASP A 157 9.06 2.31 2.41
CA ASP A 157 9.92 2.87 3.45
C ASP A 157 9.75 4.39 3.56
N LEU A 158 9.54 5.10 2.44
CA LEU A 158 9.20 6.54 2.49
C LEU A 158 7.87 6.80 3.21
N VAL A 159 6.88 5.93 3.04
CA VAL A 159 5.60 6.01 3.75
C VAL A 159 5.78 5.77 5.26
N ARG A 160 6.57 4.76 5.64
CA ARG A 160 6.93 4.52 7.05
C ARG A 160 7.68 5.69 7.67
N ALA A 161 8.63 6.27 6.92
CA ALA A 161 9.35 7.46 7.35
C ALA A 161 8.42 8.64 7.59
N GLY A 162 7.50 8.91 6.64
CA GLY A 162 6.51 9.99 6.79
C GLY A 162 5.57 9.78 7.99
N ALA A 163 5.16 8.54 8.25
CA ALA A 163 4.31 8.22 9.41
C ALA A 163 5.05 8.44 10.74
N LEU A 164 6.33 8.09 10.83
CA LEU A 164 7.17 8.33 12.01
C LEU A 164 7.43 9.83 12.23
N ILE A 165 7.61 10.61 11.15
CA ILE A 165 7.73 12.08 11.25
C ILE A 165 6.42 12.69 11.78
N ALA A 166 5.27 12.23 11.30
CA ALA A 166 3.97 12.70 11.81
C ALA A 166 3.83 12.40 13.32
N ALA A 167 4.21 11.20 13.75
CA ALA A 167 4.21 10.83 15.17
C ALA A 167 5.09 11.75 16.03
N GLU A 168 6.29 12.10 15.56
CA GLU A 168 7.19 13.03 16.26
C GLU A 168 6.65 14.46 16.31
N ILE A 169 6.06 14.96 15.23
CA ILE A 169 5.42 16.27 15.23
C ILE A 169 4.28 16.30 16.26
N ASP A 170 3.41 15.29 16.24
CA ASP A 170 2.30 15.21 17.20
C ASP A 170 2.80 15.14 18.65
N ARG A 171 3.92 14.44 18.90
CA ARG A 171 4.57 14.37 20.22
C ARG A 171 5.09 15.75 20.66
N LEU A 172 5.79 16.45 19.77
CA LEU A 172 6.32 17.79 20.03
C LEU A 172 5.19 18.79 20.33
N ASP A 173 4.12 18.75 19.54
CA ASP A 173 2.95 19.62 19.75
C ASP A 173 2.28 19.34 21.11
N ARG A 174 2.10 18.07 21.49
CA ARG A 174 1.60 17.69 22.83
C ARG A 174 2.54 18.13 23.95
N ALA A 175 3.86 18.05 23.75
CA ALA A 175 4.83 18.50 24.73
C ALA A 175 4.78 20.02 24.92
N ALA A 176 4.64 20.79 23.84
CA ALA A 176 4.50 22.24 23.88
C ALA A 176 3.23 22.65 24.66
N LEU A 177 2.08 22.03 24.38
CA LEU A 177 0.83 22.30 25.10
C LEU A 177 0.96 22.05 26.62
N ARG A 178 1.60 20.94 27.02
CA ARG A 178 1.85 20.65 28.45
C ARG A 178 2.74 21.69 29.12
N GLN A 179 3.73 22.23 28.41
CA GLN A 179 4.59 23.30 28.93
C GLN A 179 3.84 24.61 29.10
N GLU A 180 2.96 24.97 28.15
CA GLU A 180 2.11 26.15 28.24
C GLU A 180 1.13 26.05 29.42
N GLU A 181 0.50 24.89 29.62
CA GLU A 181 -0.39 24.65 30.77
C GLU A 181 0.37 24.77 32.10
N ALA A 182 1.56 24.19 32.20
CA ALA A 182 2.38 24.28 33.41
C ALA A 182 2.90 25.70 33.71
N ALA A 183 3.12 26.53 32.68
CA ALA A 183 3.53 27.92 32.85
C ALA A 183 2.37 28.85 33.27
N ASN A 184 1.13 28.43 33.00
CA ASN A 184 -0.09 29.19 33.30
C ASN A 184 -0.79 28.75 34.61
N ALA A 185 -0.29 27.70 35.28
CA ALA A 185 -0.78 27.17 36.55
C ALA A 185 -0.05 27.77 37.76
#